data_AF-A0A2V2T6W0-F1
#
_entry.id   AF-A0A2V2T6W0-F1
#
_cell.length_a   1.000
_cell.length_b   1.000
_cell.length_c   1.000
_cell.angle_alpha   90.00
_cell.angle_beta   90.00
_cell.angle_gamma   90.00
#
_symmetry.space_group_name_H-M   'P 1'
#
loop_
_entity.id
_entity.type
_entity.pdbx_description
1 polymer ?
#
loop_
_entity_poly.entity_id
_entity_poly.type
_entity_poly.pdbx_seq_one_letter_code
_entity_poly.pdbx_strand_id
1 'polypeptide(L)'
;MPDEISYESELASKCQGAAQCLSYNGPKHEAEAKHVLHEASHALDRHAVRVSEDFPGLLITNARGKSRYMTWRERLARWLLKGALEIRP
;
A
#
# COMPACT_ATOMS: atom_id res chain seq x y z
N MET A 1 -3.96 9.38 -17.31
CA MET A 1 -5.21 9.27 -16.54
C MET A 1 -4.90 9.78 -15.14
N PRO A 2 -5.73 10.62 -14.52
CA PRO A 2 -5.46 11.09 -13.16
C PRO A 2 -5.32 9.88 -12.24
N ASP A 3 -4.28 9.88 -11.41
CA ASP A 3 -3.99 8.86 -10.39
C ASP A 3 -5.24 8.58 -9.56
N GLU A 4 -5.97 7.51 -9.89
CA GLU A 4 -7.09 7.05 -9.09
C GLU A 4 -6.52 6.63 -7.73
N ILE A 5 -6.89 7.37 -6.69
CA ILE A 5 -6.48 7.01 -5.33
C ILE A 5 -7.19 5.70 -5.03
N SER A 6 -6.44 4.60 -4.97
CA SER A 6 -7.01 3.29 -4.67
C SER A 6 -7.68 3.34 -3.30
N TYR A 7 -8.87 2.75 -3.23
CA TYR A 7 -9.70 2.70 -2.02
C TYR A 7 -8.91 2.21 -0.80
N GLU A 8 -7.98 1.27 -1.01
CA GLU A 8 -7.08 0.75 0.02
C GLU A 8 -6.13 1.82 0.58
N SER A 9 -5.63 2.73 -0.27
CA SER A 9 -4.78 3.84 0.17
C SER A 9 -5.56 4.87 1.00
N GLU A 10 -6.81 5.15 0.64
CA GLU A 10 -7.68 6.00 1.46
C GLU A 10 -8.00 5.34 2.80
N LEU A 11 -8.30 4.04 2.79
CA LEU A 11 -8.61 3.28 4.00
C LEU A 11 -7.38 3.20 4.92
N ALA A 12 -6.19 2.97 4.38
CA ALA A 12 -4.94 3.01 5.13
C ALA A 12 -4.73 4.37 5.82
N SER A 13 -4.99 5.46 5.08
CA SER A 13 -4.88 6.83 5.61
C SER A 13 -5.88 7.08 6.74
N LYS A 14 -7.13 6.60 6.60
CA LYS A 14 -8.15 6.67 7.67
C LYS A 14 -7.75 5.87 8.91
N CYS A 15 -7.21 4.66 8.73
CA CYS A 15 -6.71 3.84 9.84
C CYS A 15 -5.58 4.54 10.60
N GLN A 16 -4.61 5.16 9.89
CA GLN A 16 -3.54 5.93 10.53
C GLN A 16 -4.09 7.16 11.28
N GLY A 17 -5.00 7.91 10.67
CA GLY A 17 -5.63 9.06 11.31
C GLY A 17 -6.36 8.68 12.60
N ALA A 18 -7.16 7.61 12.56
CA ALA A 18 -7.85 7.10 13.74
C ALA A 18 -6.87 6.61 14.82
N ALA A 19 -5.79 5.93 14.43
CA ALA A 19 -4.76 5.47 15.38
C ALA A 19 -4.01 6.62 16.07
N GLN A 20 -3.79 7.75 15.37
CA GLN A 20 -3.14 8.94 15.94
C GLN A 20 -3.96 9.57 17.08
N CYS A 21 -5.29 9.44 17.04
CA CYS A 21 -6.18 9.91 18.10
C CYS A 21 -6.18 9.04 19.37
N LEU A 22 -5.57 7.85 19.32
CA LEU A 22 -5.51 6.91 20.44
C LEU A 22 -4.15 7.01 21.16
N SER A 23 -4.07 6.56 22.41
CA SER A 23 -2.85 6.50 23.21
C SER A 23 -2.38 5.06 23.44
N TYR A 24 -1.07 4.83 23.35
CA TYR A 24 -0.47 3.56 23.78
C TYR A 24 -0.47 3.39 25.31
N ASN A 25 -0.63 4.50 26.04
CA ASN A 25 -0.67 4.52 27.50
C ASN A 25 -2.11 4.51 28.06
N GLY A 26 -3.11 4.40 27.18
CA GLY A 26 -4.52 4.34 27.57
C GLY A 26 -4.90 2.98 28.19
N PRO A 27 -6.20 2.76 28.47
CA PRO A 27 -6.72 1.44 28.81
C PRO A 27 -6.30 0.40 27.77
N LYS A 28 -6.17 -0.86 28.19
CA LYS A 28 -5.69 -1.96 27.32
C LYS A 28 -6.35 -1.98 25.93
N HIS A 29 -7.68 -1.81 25.88
CA HIS A 29 -8.44 -1.82 24.62
C HIS A 29 -8.07 -0.65 23.68
N GLU A 30 -7.69 0.50 24.22
CA GLU A 30 -7.29 1.68 23.45
C GLU A 30 -5.91 1.45 22.79
N ALA A 31 -4.95 0.95 23.58
CA ALA A 31 -3.62 0.61 23.08
C ALA A 31 -3.67 -0.52 22.05
N GLU A 32 -4.51 -1.54 22.27
CA GLU A 32 -4.76 -2.63 21.31
C GLU A 32 -5.42 -2.11 20.03
N ALA A 33 -6.45 -1.27 20.13
CA ALA A 33 -7.09 -0.66 18.96
C ALA A 33 -6.10 0.17 18.15
N LYS A 34 -5.24 0.97 18.82
CA LYS A 34 -4.18 1.72 18.15
C LYS A 34 -3.21 0.82 17.40
N HIS A 35 -2.79 -0.28 18.04
CA HIS A 35 -1.89 -1.26 17.42
C HIS A 35 -2.51 -1.88 16.17
N VAL A 36 -3.74 -2.38 16.28
CA VAL A 36 -4.48 -3.02 15.18
C VAL A 36 -4.69 -2.06 14.02
N LEU A 37 -5.06 -0.80 14.28
CA LEU A 37 -5.26 0.20 13.23
C LEU A 37 -3.96 0.54 12.49
N HIS A 38 -2.83 0.62 13.21
CA HIS A 38 -1.52 0.78 12.58
C HIS A 38 -1.15 -0.43 11.71
N GLU A 39 -1.35 -1.65 12.20
CA GLU A 39 -1.08 -2.87 11.45
C GLU A 39 -1.96 -2.97 10.19
N ALA A 40 -3.26 -2.70 10.32
CA ALA A 40 -4.19 -2.65 9.20
C ALA A 40 -3.76 -1.62 8.16
N SER A 41 -3.35 -0.42 8.60
CA SER A 41 -2.84 0.60 7.68
C SER A 41 -1.59 0.14 6.92
N HIS A 42 -0.69 -0.57 7.59
CA HIS A 42 0.54 -1.06 6.98
C HIS A 42 0.28 -2.17 5.96
N ALA A 43 -0.67 -3.06 6.27
CA ALA A 43 -1.12 -4.10 5.34
C ALA A 43 -1.79 -3.48 4.10
N LEU A 44 -2.72 -2.55 4.29
CA LEU A 44 -3.42 -1.87 3.20
C LEU A 44 -2.46 -1.07 2.31
N ASP A 45 -1.54 -0.31 2.91
CA ASP A 45 -0.47 0.38 2.17
C ASP A 45 0.33 -0.62 1.32
N ARG A 46 0.69 -1.79 1.87
CA ARG A 46 1.44 -2.82 1.15
C ARG A 46 0.73 -3.30 -0.11
N HIS A 47 -0.60 -3.36 -0.09
CA HIS A 47 -1.43 -3.80 -1.21
C HIS A 47 -1.70 -2.68 -2.22
N ALA A 48 -1.73 -1.41 -1.78
CA ALA A 48 -1.88 -0.26 -2.65
C ALA A 48 -0.56 0.04 -3.38
N VAL A 49 -0.40 -0.58 -4.55
CA VAL A 49 0.81 -0.51 -5.36
C VAL A 49 0.50 0.09 -6.73
N ARG A 50 1.21 1.15 -7.09
CA ARG A 50 1.15 1.80 -8.41
C ARG A 50 2.37 1.44 -9.23
N VAL A 51 2.17 1.28 -10.53
CA VAL A 51 3.26 0.98 -11.48
C VAL A 51 3.36 2.14 -12.45
N SER A 52 4.50 2.82 -12.43
CA SER A 52 4.84 3.91 -13.36
C SER A 52 5.93 3.44 -14.32
N GLU A 53 5.90 3.94 -15.55
CA GLU A 53 6.93 3.67 -16.55
C GLU A 53 7.97 4.80 -16.45
N ASP A 54 9.16 4.49 -15.92
CA ASP A 54 10.21 5.47 -15.61
C ASP A 54 11.58 4.91 -15.99
N PHE A 55 12.40 5.66 -16.73
CA PHE A 55 13.65 5.15 -17.29
C PHE A 55 14.64 4.77 -16.16
N PRO A 56 15.17 3.53 -16.10
CA PRO A 56 15.32 2.51 -17.15
C PRO A 56 14.32 1.33 -17.13
N GLY A 57 13.12 1.48 -16.57
CA GLY A 57 12.16 0.38 -16.47
C GLY A 57 10.78 0.69 -15.91
N LEU A 58 10.21 -0.29 -15.20
CA LEU A 58 8.93 -0.15 -14.52
C LEU A 58 9.20 0.07 -13.04
N LEU A 59 8.77 1.20 -12.52
CA LEU A 59 8.89 1.57 -11.12
C LEU A 59 7.59 1.22 -10.40
N ILE A 60 7.72 0.36 -9.39
CA ILE A 60 6.66 0.06 -8.46
C ILE A 60 6.75 1.07 -7.31
N THR A 61 5.69 1.82 -7.05
CA THR A 61 5.57 2.74 -5.92
C THR A 61 4.41 2.32 -5.03
N ASN A 62 4.69 2.12 -3.75
CA ASN A 62 3.68 1.84 -2.75
C ASN A 62 2.96 3.14 -2.32
N ALA A 63 1.74 3.05 -1.79
CA ALA A 63 1.02 4.19 -1.18
C ALA A 63 1.84 4.96 -0.14
N ARG A 64 2.77 4.31 0.55
CA ARG A 64 3.68 4.92 1.53
C ARG A 64 4.89 5.65 0.93
N GLY A 65 4.98 5.73 -0.40
CA GLY A 65 6.06 6.42 -1.13
C GLY A 65 7.35 5.61 -1.27
N LYS A 66 7.39 4.35 -0.82
CA LYS A 66 8.52 3.45 -1.13
C LYS A 66 8.45 3.03 -2.58
N SER A 67 9.51 3.30 -3.33
CA SER A 67 9.64 2.93 -4.73
C SER A 67 10.70 1.84 -4.92
N ARG A 68 10.48 0.94 -5.87
CA ARG A 68 11.44 -0.08 -6.30
C ARG A 68 11.24 -0.41 -7.77
N TYR A 69 12.30 -0.75 -8.49
CA TYR A 69 12.15 -1.24 -9.87
C TYR A 69 11.62 -2.67 -9.90
N MET A 70 10.79 -2.98 -10.90
CA MET A 70 10.38 -4.34 -11.21
C MET A 70 11.57 -5.21 -11.57
N THR A 71 11.62 -6.39 -10.96
CA THR A 71 12.51 -7.48 -11.35
C THR A 71 12.15 -8.03 -12.72
N TRP A 72 13.09 -8.70 -13.39
CA TRP A 72 12.85 -9.31 -14.70
C TRP A 72 11.68 -10.32 -14.70
N ARG A 73 11.48 -11.04 -13.59
CA ARG A 73 10.36 -12.00 -13.41
C ARG A 73 9.02 -11.29 -13.38
N GLU A 74 8.92 -10.16 -12.68
CA GLU A 74 7.71 -9.35 -12.61
C GLU A 74 7.39 -8.69 -13.97
N ARG A 75 8.43 -8.29 -14.72
CA ARG A 75 8.25 -7.77 -16.09
C ARG A 75 7.68 -8.84 -17.03
N LEU A 76 8.18 -10.08 -16.95
CA LEU A 76 7.64 -11.21 -17.71
C LEU A 76 6.20 -11.53 -17.31
N ALA A 77 5.89 -11.54 -16.00
CA ALA A 77 4.53 -11.75 -15.52
C ALA A 77 3.58 -10.66 -16.03
N ARG A 78 3.97 -9.37 -15.97
CA ARG A 78 3.20 -8.26 -16.54
C ARG A 78 2.94 -8.46 -18.03
N TRP A 79 3.96 -8.86 -18.77
CA TRP A 79 3.84 -9.11 -20.21
C TRP A 79 2.87 -10.27 -20.50
N LEU A 80 2.99 -11.39 -19.76
CA LEU A 80 2.12 -12.55 -19.90
C LEU A 80 0.66 -12.25 -19.52
N LEU A 81 0.46 -11.41 -18.51
CA LEU A 81 -0.86 -10.97 -18.03
C LEU A 81 -1.40 -9.74 -18.80
N LYS A 82 -0.78 -9.35 -19.92
CA LYS A 82 -1.18 -8.20 -20.76
C LYS A 82 -1.33 -6.88 -19.98
N GLY A 83 -0.48 -6.66 -18.99
CA GLY A 83 -0.50 -5.44 -18.16
C GLY A 83 -1.42 -5.52 -16.93
N ALA A 84 -2.20 -6.59 -16.75
CA ALA A 84 -2.95 -6.82 -15.52
C ALA A 84 -1.99 -7.27 -14.41
N LEU A 85 -1.70 -6.37 -13.48
CA LEU A 85 -0.81 -6.62 -12.33
C LEU A 85 -1.56 -6.57 -11.00
N GLU A 86 -2.87 -6.79 -11.02
CA GLU A 86 -3.64 -7.04 -9.81
C GLU A 86 -3.45 -8.51 -9.40
N ILE A 87 -2.26 -8.85 -8.90
CA ILE A 87 -2.03 -10.15 -8.27
C ILE A 87 -2.48 -10.02 -6.82
N ARG A 88 -3.77 -10.29 -6.59
CA ARG A 88 -4.32 -10.51 -5.25
C ARG A 88 -3.96 -11.95 -4.82
N PRO A 89 -3.40 -12.18 -3.62
CA PRO A 89 -3.41 -13.50 -3.02
C PRO A 89 -4.84 -13.95 -2.69
#